data_AF-A0A8H3HZ32-F1
#
_entry.id   AF-A0A8H3HZ32-F1
#
_cell.length_a   1.000
_cell.length_b   1.000
_cell.length_c   1.000
_cell.angle_alpha   90.00
_cell.angle_beta   90.00
_cell.angle_gamma   90.00
#
_symmetry.space_group_name_H-M   'P 1'
#
loop_
_entity.id
_entity.type
_entity.pdbx_description
1 polymer ?
#
loop_
_entity_poly.entity_id
_entity_poly.type
_entity_poly.pdbx_seq_one_letter_code
_entity_poly.pdbx_strand_id
1 'polypeptide(L)'
;ELTQCRVGDKPMLKAVEEAYEFIARNYASGDQVILCVHSSDKWVTDPRGNALESLARHLYDGTSPAKLADAHPGNRGNMTGSRIPIYGVVVWASHQDVIQSMCTWSDWLKSRLPPGIQHIVCYSYIGSFCSCSTTYALDGGMISREVCTSRLKR
;
A
#
# COMPACT_ATOMS: atom_id res chain seq x y z
N GLU A 1 14.61 6.66 -9.32
CA GLU A 1 15.20 5.59 -8.48
C GLU A 1 14.10 4.98 -7.63
N LEU A 2 14.03 3.64 -7.54
CA LEU A 2 13.07 2.92 -6.70
C LEU A 2 13.76 2.61 -5.36
N THR A 3 13.34 3.26 -4.28
CA THR A 3 13.92 3.05 -2.94
C THR A 3 13.39 1.75 -2.35
N GLN A 4 14.26 0.77 -2.11
CA GLN A 4 13.92 -0.51 -1.49
C GLN A 4 14.26 -0.46 0.02
N CYS A 5 13.26 -0.46 0.90
CA CYS A 5 13.46 -0.46 2.36
C CYS A 5 13.31 -1.89 2.94
N ARG A 6 14.28 -2.35 3.73
CA ARG A 6 14.23 -3.63 4.49
C ARG A 6 13.75 -3.38 5.93
N VAL A 7 12.90 -4.26 6.47
CA VAL A 7 12.16 -4.00 7.73
C VAL A 7 12.50 -4.99 8.87
N GLY A 8 12.82 -4.42 10.04
CA GLY A 8 12.43 -4.85 11.39
C GLY A 8 11.67 -3.68 12.07
N ASP A 9 11.20 -3.78 13.32
CA ASP A 9 10.22 -2.80 13.88
C ASP A 9 10.69 -1.33 13.95
N LYS A 10 11.91 -1.06 14.44
CA LYS A 10 12.54 0.28 14.34
C LYS A 10 12.81 0.70 12.88
N PRO A 11 13.29 -0.20 12.01
CA PRO A 11 13.38 0.07 10.57
C PRO A 11 12.05 0.44 9.90
N MET A 12 10.90 -0.04 10.40
CA MET A 12 9.60 0.15 9.75
C MET A 12 9.15 1.62 9.80
N LEU A 13 9.17 2.23 10.97
CA LEU A 13 8.79 3.65 11.17
C LEU A 13 9.67 4.55 10.31
N LYS A 14 10.98 4.32 10.33
CA LYS A 14 11.94 5.05 9.52
C LYS A 14 11.66 4.90 8.02
N ALA A 15 11.34 3.69 7.56
CA ALA A 15 10.99 3.46 6.15
C ALA A 15 9.71 4.20 5.74
N VAL A 16 8.70 4.27 6.62
CA VAL A 16 7.47 5.04 6.39
C VAL A 16 7.75 6.54 6.34
N GLU A 17 8.60 7.05 7.25
CA GLU A 17 9.06 8.44 7.25
C GLU A 17 9.78 8.80 5.95
N GLU A 18 10.81 8.03 5.57
CA GLU A 18 11.58 8.25 4.35
C GLU A 18 10.69 8.19 3.10
N ALA A 19 9.76 7.24 3.03
CA ALA A 19 8.81 7.15 1.92
C ALA A 19 7.84 8.33 1.86
N TYR A 20 7.31 8.77 3.02
CA TYR A 20 6.44 9.93 3.10
C TYR A 20 7.16 11.19 2.63
N GLU A 21 8.36 11.46 3.14
CA GLU A 21 9.16 12.63 2.77
C GLU A 21 9.51 12.62 1.29
N PHE A 22 9.88 11.45 0.74
CA PHE A 22 10.12 11.29 -0.68
C PHE A 22 8.89 11.66 -1.50
N ILE A 23 7.71 11.11 -1.18
CA ILE A 23 6.48 11.40 -1.93
C ILE A 23 6.11 12.89 -1.76
N ALA A 24 6.10 13.41 -0.54
CA ALA A 24 5.72 14.79 -0.26
C ALA A 24 6.61 15.83 -0.96
N ARG A 25 7.90 15.53 -1.12
CA ARG A 25 8.85 16.43 -1.81
C ARG A 25 8.70 16.41 -3.33
N ASN A 26 8.25 15.29 -3.90
CA ASN A 26 8.20 15.10 -5.35
C ASN A 26 6.80 15.19 -5.95
N TYR A 27 5.75 15.18 -5.12
CA TYR A 27 4.36 15.19 -5.57
C TYR A 27 3.96 16.58 -6.10
N ALA A 28 3.44 16.62 -7.32
CA ALA A 28 2.72 17.74 -7.90
C ALA A 28 1.21 17.47 -7.94
N SER A 29 0.40 18.54 -7.89
CA SER A 29 -1.06 18.41 -8.00
C SER A 29 -1.44 17.79 -9.36
N GLY A 30 -2.17 16.68 -9.31
CA GLY A 30 -2.55 15.91 -10.50
C GLY A 30 -1.73 14.63 -10.71
N ASP A 31 -0.62 14.44 -9.98
CA ASP A 31 0.16 13.21 -10.06
C ASP A 31 -0.62 12.01 -9.51
N GLN A 32 -0.40 10.84 -10.11
CA GLN A 32 -0.93 9.57 -9.62
C GLN A 32 0.11 8.88 -8.74
N VAL A 33 -0.19 8.76 -7.44
CA VAL A 33 0.65 7.99 -6.51
C VAL A 33 0.20 6.53 -6.51
N ILE A 34 1.13 5.63 -6.83
CA ILE A 34 0.94 4.18 -6.76
C ILE A 34 1.91 3.61 -5.74
N LEU A 35 1.39 2.90 -4.74
CA LEU A 35 2.21 2.25 -3.72
C LEU A 35 2.48 0.80 -4.11
N CYS A 36 3.77 0.44 -4.23
CA CYS A 36 4.20 -0.90 -4.60
C CYS A 36 4.83 -1.62 -3.41
N VAL A 37 4.35 -2.82 -3.07
CA VAL A 37 4.86 -3.62 -1.95
C VAL A 37 5.18 -5.04 -2.40
N HIS A 38 6.35 -5.52 -2.00
CA HIS A 38 6.76 -6.91 -2.18
C HIS A 38 6.67 -7.67 -0.85
N SER A 39 5.86 -8.71 -0.80
CA SER A 39 5.63 -9.61 0.34
C SER A 39 6.35 -10.94 0.14
N SER A 40 7.17 -11.35 1.10
CA SER A 40 7.78 -12.68 1.17
C SER A 40 7.01 -13.67 2.03
N ASP A 41 6.13 -13.18 2.88
CA ASP A 41 5.46 -13.98 3.90
C ASP A 41 3.93 -13.96 3.72
N LYS A 42 3.22 -14.64 4.62
CA LYS A 42 1.76 -14.54 4.71
C LYS A 42 1.40 -13.09 5.05
N TRP A 43 0.73 -12.41 4.11
CA TRP A 43 0.43 -10.98 4.16
C TRP A 43 -0.19 -10.48 5.46
N VAL A 44 -1.04 -11.30 6.10
CA VAL A 44 -1.71 -10.97 7.37
C VAL A 44 -0.71 -10.69 8.51
N THR A 45 0.45 -11.34 8.48
CA THR A 45 1.52 -11.16 9.48
C THR A 45 2.71 -10.37 8.94
N ASP A 46 2.62 -9.83 7.73
CA ASP A 46 3.73 -9.16 7.08
C ASP A 46 3.89 -7.72 7.61
N PRO A 47 5.05 -7.35 8.21
CA PRO A 47 5.32 -5.99 8.66
C PRO A 47 5.17 -4.94 7.54
N ARG A 48 5.38 -5.33 6.28
CA ARG A 48 5.24 -4.43 5.13
C ARG A 48 3.78 -4.06 4.86
N GLY A 49 2.83 -4.92 5.20
CA GLY A 49 1.41 -4.59 5.14
C GLY A 49 1.04 -3.48 6.12
N ASN A 50 1.60 -3.53 7.34
CA ASN A 50 1.42 -2.47 8.34
C ASN A 50 2.13 -1.18 7.92
N ALA A 51 3.32 -1.27 7.34
CA ALA A 51 4.04 -0.11 6.80
C ALA A 51 3.26 0.58 5.68
N LEU A 52 2.70 -0.21 4.75
CA LEU A 52 1.86 0.28 3.66
C LEU A 52 0.63 1.03 4.17
N GLU A 53 -0.11 0.42 5.10
CA GLU A 53 -1.29 1.05 5.70
C GLU A 53 -0.92 2.34 6.45
N SER A 54 0.16 2.31 7.22
CA SER A 54 0.65 3.49 7.96
C SER A 54 0.99 4.64 7.00
N LEU A 55 1.79 4.35 5.97
CA LEU A 55 2.13 5.32 4.93
C LEU A 55 0.86 5.84 4.23
N ALA A 56 -0.07 4.95 3.87
CA ALA A 56 -1.29 5.33 3.20
C ALA A 56 -2.14 6.30 4.04
N ARG A 57 -2.23 6.03 5.34
CA ARG A 57 -2.94 6.89 6.30
C ARG A 57 -2.28 8.26 6.42
N HIS A 58 -0.95 8.31 6.54
CA HIS A 58 -0.21 9.57 6.60
C HIS A 58 -0.42 10.43 5.36
N LEU A 59 -0.36 9.84 4.16
CA LEU A 59 -0.62 10.54 2.89
C LEU A 59 -2.07 11.04 2.80
N TYR A 60 -3.03 10.21 3.22
CA TYR A 60 -4.45 10.56 3.20
C TYR A 60 -4.79 11.69 4.18
N ASP A 61 -4.29 11.62 5.42
CA ASP A 61 -4.54 12.63 6.45
C ASP A 61 -3.71 13.89 6.24
N GLY A 62 -2.64 13.81 5.42
CA GLY A 62 -1.64 14.85 5.29
C GLY A 62 -0.78 14.99 6.55
N THR A 63 -0.59 13.93 7.32
CA THR A 63 0.17 13.98 8.58
C THR A 63 1.59 13.48 8.37
N SER A 64 2.58 14.31 8.69
CA SER A 64 3.98 13.89 8.64
C SER A 64 4.29 12.91 9.78
N PRO A 65 4.83 11.72 9.49
CA PRO A 65 5.14 10.73 10.53
C PRO A 65 6.23 11.24 11.49
N ALA A 66 7.25 11.97 10.99
CA ALA A 66 8.32 12.56 11.80
C ALA A 66 7.77 13.57 12.83
N LYS A 67 6.83 14.43 12.42
CA LYS A 67 6.22 15.43 13.32
C LYS A 67 5.34 14.79 14.41
N LEU A 68 4.82 13.59 14.17
CA LEU A 68 4.01 12.85 15.14
C LEU A 68 4.86 12.21 16.24
N ALA A 69 6.11 11.82 15.94
CA ALA A 69 7.05 11.31 16.93
C ALA A 69 7.45 12.39 17.96
N ASP A 70 7.55 13.65 17.53
CA ASP A 70 7.94 14.79 18.37
C ASP A 70 6.76 15.52 19.03
N ALA A 71 5.51 15.15 18.69
CA ALA A 71 4.32 15.85 19.16
C ALA A 71 3.93 15.45 20.59
N HIS A 72 3.92 16.41 21.52
CA HIS A 72 3.21 16.26 22.79
C HIS A 72 1.69 16.09 22.56
N PRO A 73 1.00 15.23 23.34
CA PRO A 73 -0.41 14.90 23.11
C PRO A 73 -1.39 16.08 23.10
N GLY A 74 -1.01 17.24 23.64
CA GLY A 74 -1.82 18.46 23.67
C GLY A 74 -1.76 19.37 22.44
N ASN A 75 -0.86 19.14 21.48
CA ASN A 75 -0.61 20.10 20.38
C ASN A 75 -0.94 19.55 18.97
N ARG A 76 -1.96 18.70 18.87
CA ARG A 76 -2.41 18.10 17.59
C ARG A 76 -3.11 19.09 16.63
N GLY A 77 -3.27 20.35 17.04
CA GLY A 77 -4.18 21.30 16.39
C GLY A 77 -3.74 21.87 15.03
N ASN A 78 -2.51 21.64 14.54
CA ASN A 78 -2.03 22.33 13.32
C ASN A 78 -0.94 21.58 12.50
N MET A 79 -0.89 20.24 12.54
CA MET A 79 0.13 19.46 11.82
C MET A 79 -0.34 18.92 10.45
N THR A 80 -1.27 19.61 9.78
CA THR A 80 -1.77 19.21 8.46
C THR A 80 -0.82 19.69 7.36
N GLY A 81 -0.07 18.77 6.76
CA GLY A 81 0.50 18.93 5.43
C GLY A 81 -0.55 18.71 4.33
N SER A 82 -0.15 18.86 3.08
CA SER A 82 -1.00 18.58 1.92
C SER A 82 -1.40 17.12 1.88
N ARG A 83 -2.69 16.84 1.67
CA ARG A 83 -3.18 15.48 1.42
C ARG A 83 -2.71 15.02 0.04
N ILE A 84 -2.21 13.80 -0.02
CA ILE A 84 -1.69 13.20 -1.24
C ILE A 84 -2.58 11.99 -1.58
N PRO A 85 -3.41 12.08 -2.63
CA PRO A 85 -4.31 11.00 -3.00
C PRO A 85 -3.52 9.79 -3.52
N ILE A 86 -3.87 8.61 -3.04
CA ILE A 86 -3.30 7.35 -3.51
C ILE A 86 -4.22 6.82 -4.59
N TYR A 87 -3.72 6.73 -5.82
CA TYR A 87 -4.48 6.25 -6.96
C TYR A 87 -4.61 4.72 -6.93
N GLY A 88 -3.50 4.03 -6.60
CA GLY A 88 -3.48 2.58 -6.61
C GLY A 88 -2.47 1.95 -5.68
N VAL A 89 -2.67 0.66 -5.44
CA VAL A 89 -1.78 -0.20 -4.66
C VAL A 89 -1.49 -1.46 -5.46
N VAL A 90 -0.21 -1.80 -5.55
CA VAL A 90 0.29 -2.99 -6.22
C VAL A 90 1.03 -3.85 -5.21
N VAL A 91 0.59 -5.09 -5.02
CA VAL A 91 1.22 -6.05 -4.12
C VAL A 91 1.72 -7.25 -4.90
N TRP A 92 3.00 -7.53 -4.75
CA TRP A 92 3.64 -8.74 -5.26
C TRP A 92 3.87 -9.74 -4.12
N ALA A 93 3.30 -10.93 -4.24
CA ALA A 93 3.51 -12.04 -3.32
C ALA A 93 4.55 -13.04 -3.87
N SER A 94 5.45 -13.51 -3.02
CA SER A 94 6.36 -14.62 -3.31
C SER A 94 5.97 -15.95 -2.63
N HIS A 95 4.69 -16.14 -2.27
CA HIS A 95 4.20 -17.40 -1.68
C HIS A 95 3.49 -18.29 -2.73
N GLN A 96 3.61 -19.62 -2.56
CA GLN A 96 3.14 -20.66 -3.50
C GLN A 96 1.64 -21.01 -3.41
N ASP A 97 0.91 -20.48 -2.43
CA ASP A 97 -0.55 -20.69 -2.28
C ASP A 97 -1.31 -19.53 -2.95
N VAL A 98 -1.48 -19.60 -4.27
CA VAL A 98 -1.51 -18.36 -5.08
C VAL A 98 -2.90 -17.84 -5.45
N ILE A 99 -3.91 -18.66 -5.75
CA ILE A 99 -5.10 -18.14 -6.46
C ILE A 99 -6.17 -17.53 -5.54
N GLN A 100 -6.72 -18.31 -4.60
CA GLN A 100 -7.70 -17.80 -3.62
C GLN A 100 -7.10 -16.64 -2.81
N SER A 101 -5.78 -16.69 -2.60
CA SER A 101 -5.00 -15.72 -1.85
C SER A 101 -5.05 -14.31 -2.47
N MET A 102 -4.95 -14.14 -3.80
CA MET A 102 -4.87 -12.78 -4.38
C MET A 102 -6.17 -11.98 -4.21
N CYS A 103 -7.34 -12.60 -4.35
CA CYS A 103 -8.61 -11.91 -4.09
C CYS A 103 -8.74 -11.57 -2.59
N THR A 104 -8.39 -12.51 -1.71
CA THR A 104 -8.37 -12.26 -0.26
C THR A 104 -7.42 -11.14 0.12
N TRP A 105 -6.27 -11.03 -0.54
CA TRP A 105 -5.33 -9.92 -0.31
C TRP A 105 -5.91 -8.60 -0.79
N SER A 106 -6.54 -8.58 -1.97
CA SER A 106 -7.24 -7.40 -2.46
C SER A 106 -8.33 -6.94 -1.49
N ASP A 107 -9.12 -7.87 -0.94
CA ASP A 107 -10.18 -7.57 0.03
C ASP A 107 -9.61 -7.09 1.37
N TRP A 108 -8.53 -7.71 1.85
CA TRP A 108 -7.82 -7.28 3.05
C TRP A 108 -7.23 -5.89 2.90
N LEU A 109 -6.61 -5.58 1.75
CA LEU A 109 -6.08 -4.25 1.46
C LEU A 109 -7.19 -3.22 1.46
N LYS A 110 -8.32 -3.52 0.80
CA LYS A 110 -9.46 -2.63 0.75
C LYS A 110 -10.03 -2.31 2.14
N SER A 111 -10.03 -3.27 3.07
CA SER A 111 -10.57 -3.07 4.41
C SER A 111 -9.67 -2.26 5.34
N ARG A 112 -8.37 -2.16 5.05
CA ARG A 112 -7.39 -1.46 5.90
C ARG A 112 -6.97 -0.09 5.36
N LEU A 113 -6.97 0.06 4.05
CA LEU A 113 -6.50 1.28 3.43
C LEU A 113 -7.55 2.40 3.50
N PRO A 114 -7.12 3.68 3.49
CA PRO A 114 -8.03 4.81 3.42
C PRO A 114 -8.95 4.77 2.18
N PRO A 115 -10.11 5.44 2.23
CA PRO A 115 -10.99 5.55 1.08
C PRO A 115 -10.33 6.34 -0.07
N GLY A 116 -10.87 6.20 -1.28
CA GLY A 116 -10.40 6.92 -2.47
C GLY A 116 -9.38 6.17 -3.34
N ILE A 117 -8.89 5.01 -2.89
CA ILE A 117 -8.05 4.13 -3.72
C ILE A 117 -8.89 3.47 -4.82
N GLN A 118 -8.51 3.70 -6.07
CA GLN A 118 -9.25 3.25 -7.24
C GLN A 118 -8.77 1.88 -7.72
N HIS A 119 -7.48 1.55 -7.60
CA HIS A 119 -6.94 0.29 -8.11
C HIS A 119 -6.19 -0.49 -7.04
N ILE A 120 -6.54 -1.76 -6.87
CA ILE A 120 -5.75 -2.70 -6.06
C ILE A 120 -5.39 -3.89 -6.94
N VAL A 121 -4.09 -4.10 -7.12
CA VAL A 121 -3.55 -5.22 -7.92
C VAL A 121 -2.71 -6.09 -6.99
N CYS A 122 -3.07 -7.36 -6.87
CA CYS A 122 -2.29 -8.38 -6.18
C CYS A 122 -1.82 -9.41 -7.20
N TYR A 123 -0.54 -9.78 -7.22
CA TYR A 123 -0.03 -10.79 -8.14
C TYR A 123 1.13 -11.62 -7.56
N SER A 124 1.38 -12.77 -8.19
CA SER A 124 2.52 -13.65 -7.91
C SER A 124 2.94 -14.38 -9.19
N TYR A 125 4.23 -14.73 -9.27
CA TYR A 125 4.84 -15.45 -10.39
C TYR A 125 5.53 -16.76 -9.95
N ILE A 126 5.37 -17.21 -8.70
CA ILE A 126 6.10 -18.39 -8.22
C ILE A 126 5.39 -19.67 -8.65
N GLY A 127 5.99 -20.40 -9.60
CA GLY A 127 5.51 -21.69 -10.12
C GLY A 127 4.28 -21.61 -11.04
N SER A 128 3.47 -20.57 -10.90
CA SER A 128 2.38 -20.18 -11.79
C SER A 128 2.13 -18.68 -11.66
N PHE A 129 1.59 -18.05 -12.70
CA PHE A 129 1.13 -16.67 -12.59
C PHE A 129 -0.29 -16.66 -12.03
N CYS A 130 -0.51 -15.85 -11.01
CA CYS A 130 -1.86 -15.48 -10.59
C CYS A 130 -1.91 -13.99 -10.26
N SER A 131 -2.98 -13.33 -10.66
CA SER A 131 -3.28 -11.97 -10.25
C SER A 131 -4.77 -11.76 -9.95
N CYS A 132 -5.04 -10.77 -9.10
CA CYS A 132 -6.35 -10.17 -8.90
C CYS A 132 -6.19 -8.65 -9.04
N SER A 133 -6.89 -8.06 -10.01
CA SER A 133 -6.97 -6.63 -10.23
C SER A 133 -8.39 -6.18 -9.91
N THR A 134 -8.56 -5.34 -8.90
CA THR A 134 -9.87 -4.79 -8.52
C THR A 134 -9.88 -3.28 -8.74
N THR A 135 -10.90 -2.80 -9.43
CA THR A 135 -11.17 -1.37 -9.65
C THR A 135 -12.34 -0.94 -8.79
N TYR A 136 -12.22 0.21 -8.14
CA TYR A 136 -13.21 0.81 -7.27
C TYR A 136 -13.62 2.20 -7.77
N ALA A 137 -14.89 2.53 -7.57
CA ALA A 137 -15.42 3.87 -7.72
C ALA A 137 -14.97 4.77 -6.55
N LEU A 138 -15.13 6.09 -6.72
CA LEU A 138 -14.75 7.08 -5.71
C LEU A 138 -15.53 6.93 -4.40
N ASP A 139 -16.75 6.40 -4.44
CA ASP A 139 -17.56 6.07 -3.27
C ASP A 139 -17.11 4.78 -2.55
N GLY A 140 -16.12 4.10 -3.10
CA GLY A 140 -15.58 2.84 -2.60
C GLY A 140 -16.27 1.59 -3.14
N GLY A 141 -17.34 1.73 -3.94
CA GLY A 141 -18.02 0.62 -4.60
C GLY A 141 -17.10 -0.10 -5.59
N MET A 142 -17.16 -1.43 -5.64
CA MET A 142 -16.38 -2.20 -6.61
C MET A 142 -16.98 -2.04 -8.00
N ILE A 143 -16.18 -1.57 -8.97
CA ILE A 143 -16.57 -1.44 -10.38
C ILE A 143 -16.31 -2.76 -11.10
N SER A 144 -15.12 -3.32 -10.97
CA SER A 144 -14.73 -4.55 -11.65
C SER A 144 -13.67 -5.31 -10.86
N ARG A 145 -13.62 -6.62 -11.08
CA ARG A 145 -12.57 -7.51 -10.59
C ARG A 145 -12.17 -8.48 -11.70
N GLU A 146 -10.89 -8.44 -12.05
CA GLU A 146 -10.28 -9.34 -13.02
C GLU A 146 -9.33 -10.29 -12.31
N VAL A 147 -9.49 -11.58 -12.55
CA VAL A 147 -8.64 -12.63 -11.99
C VAL A 147 -7.96 -13.36 -13.15
N CYS A 148 -6.63 -13.33 -13.18
CA CYS A 148 -5.85 -14.02 -14.18
C CYS A 148 -5.05 -15.14 -13.54
N THR A 149 -5.11 -16.33 -14.11
CA THR A 149 -4.31 -17.47 -13.67
C THR A 149 -3.70 -18.14 -14.89
N SER A 150 -2.38 -18.28 -14.94
CA SER A 150 -1.72 -19.10 -15.95
C SER A 150 -0.78 -20.10 -15.28
N ARG A 151 -0.94 -21.37 -15.67
CA ARG A 151 0.03 -22.40 -15.28
C ARG A 151 1.19 -22.31 -16.26
N LEU A 152 2.41 -22.20 -15.74
CA LEU A 152 3.59 -22.43 -16.56
C LEU A 152 3.51 -23.90 -17.03
N LYS A 153 3.35 -24.12 -18.34
CA LYS A 153 3.50 -25.46 -18.92
C LYS A 153 4.95 -25.88 -18.64
N ARG A 154 5.12 -26.96 -17.87
CA ARG A 154 6.39 -27.65 -17.73
C ARG A 154 6.79 -28.29 -19.05
#